data_AF-A0AA51H8E8-F1
#
_entry.id   AF-A0AA51H8E8-F1
#
_cell.length_a   1.000
_cell.length_b   1.000
_cell.length_c   1.000
_cell.angle_alpha   90.00
_cell.angle_beta   90.00
_cell.angle_gamma   90.00
#
_symmetry.space_group_name_H-M   'P 1'
#
loop_
_entity.id
_entity.type
_entity.pdbx_description
1 polymer ?
#
loop_
_entity_poly.entity_id
_entity_poly.type
_entity_poly.pdbx_seq_one_letter_code
_entity_poly.pdbx_strand_id
1 'polypeptide(L)'
;MQETKKKSNLGSFLRVLIILLLVAAFASTAYIVRENEYAYITRFSKFVKIQDTAGLHFKVPVFDKVEKIPQYRMKYDIPPSEVLTGDKKTLVVDNFAVWQIDNPQTFMRTVSRISEMENRIDAVVYNAVKNTLGTMNQTEIINSDNSSIDDINIKITDTVNSQLKNYGVSTIAVEIKRLDLPNDNETAVYNRMISERTQMAESYRAEGNLEASKVVNETDKEVGILLSKAKATAEELKGQGESEYMKIIAAAYSTEDRVQYYEFIRSLEALKTTMRGDKTVILPADSFIVKVLNGN
;
A
#
# COMPACT_ATOMS: atom_id res chain seq x y z
N MET A 1 -37.83 69.13 -76.57
CA MET A 1 -39.11 69.07 -75.83
C MET A 1 -38.99 68.04 -74.71
N GLN A 2 -38.88 68.57 -73.49
CA GLN A 2 -39.30 68.02 -72.18
C GLN A 2 -38.99 66.56 -71.78
N GLU A 3 -37.91 66.47 -71.00
CA GLU A 3 -37.76 65.81 -69.69
C GLU A 3 -38.45 64.46 -69.41
N THR A 4 -37.61 63.43 -69.37
CA THR A 4 -37.85 62.11 -68.78
C THR A 4 -38.21 62.21 -67.29
N LYS A 5 -39.49 61.94 -66.96
CA LYS A 5 -40.03 61.88 -65.61
C LYS A 5 -39.61 60.58 -64.88
N LYS A 6 -38.32 60.42 -64.55
CA LYS A 6 -37.83 59.35 -63.65
C LYS A 6 -38.01 59.77 -62.19
N LYS A 7 -39.27 59.93 -61.74
CA LYS A 7 -39.60 60.18 -60.33
C LYS A 7 -40.27 58.94 -59.74
N SER A 8 -39.70 58.47 -58.62
CA SER A 8 -40.39 57.78 -57.52
C SER A 8 -40.44 56.24 -57.45
N ASN A 9 -39.47 55.50 -57.98
CA ASN A 9 -39.27 54.10 -57.52
C ASN A 9 -38.47 54.04 -56.20
N LEU A 10 -37.63 55.05 -55.92
CA LEU A 10 -36.83 55.13 -54.70
C LEU A 10 -37.68 55.35 -53.45
N GLY A 11 -38.74 56.18 -53.54
CA GLY A 11 -39.67 56.43 -52.43
C GLY A 11 -40.59 55.25 -52.12
N SER A 12 -41.00 54.49 -53.14
CA SER A 12 -41.73 53.23 -52.96
C SER A 12 -40.83 52.15 -52.33
N PHE A 13 -39.60 52.01 -52.81
CA PHE A 13 -38.61 51.09 -52.24
C PHE A 13 -38.27 51.43 -50.78
N LEU A 14 -38.10 52.71 -50.44
CA LEU A 14 -37.85 53.17 -49.07
C LEU A 14 -39.04 52.85 -48.14
N ARG A 15 -40.28 53.00 -48.61
CA ARG A 15 -41.49 52.63 -47.83
C ARG A 15 -41.57 51.12 -47.60
N VAL A 16 -41.29 50.31 -48.62
CA VAL A 16 -41.24 48.85 -48.49
C VAL A 16 -40.15 48.43 -47.51
N LEU A 17 -38.97 49.07 -47.57
CA LEU A 17 -37.88 48.82 -46.63
C LEU A 17 -38.26 49.17 -45.19
N ILE A 18 -38.92 50.30 -44.95
CA ILE A 18 -39.38 50.73 -43.61
C ILE A 18 -40.44 49.78 -43.06
N ILE A 19 -41.41 49.36 -43.88
CA ILE A 19 -42.44 48.38 -43.49
C ILE A 19 -41.78 47.04 -43.14
N LEU A 20 -40.82 46.58 -43.94
CA LEU A 20 -40.09 45.35 -43.68
C LEU A 20 -39.26 45.43 -42.39
N LEU A 21 -38.65 46.60 -42.11
CA LEU A 21 -37.94 46.88 -40.86
C LEU A 21 -38.88 46.89 -39.65
N LEU A 22 -40.08 47.46 -39.78
CA LEU A 22 -41.11 47.46 -38.73
C LEU A 22 -41.63 46.05 -38.45
N VAL A 23 -41.89 45.26 -39.49
CA VAL A 23 -42.34 43.87 -39.34
C VAL A 23 -41.24 43.01 -38.70
N ALA A 24 -39.98 43.19 -39.11
CA ALA A 24 -38.84 42.51 -38.49
C ALA A 24 -38.61 42.94 -37.03
N ALA A 25 -38.80 44.23 -36.71
CA ALA A 25 -38.76 44.72 -35.34
C ALA A 25 -39.87 44.09 -34.47
N PHE A 26 -41.09 43.98 -35.00
CA PHE A 26 -42.22 43.36 -34.31
C PHE A 26 -41.99 41.85 -34.07
N ALA A 27 -41.48 41.14 -35.06
CA ALA A 27 -41.15 39.71 -34.93
C ALA A 27 -40.03 39.45 -33.90
N SER A 28 -39.07 40.36 -33.79
CA SER A 28 -37.95 40.26 -32.82
C SER A 28 -38.30 40.71 -31.39
N THR A 29 -39.54 41.14 -31.16
CA THR A 29 -40.05 41.61 -29.86
C THR A 29 -40.47 40.43 -28.97
N ALA A 30 -40.90 39.31 -29.55
CA ALA A 30 -41.39 38.16 -28.79
C ALA A 30 -40.27 37.15 -28.45
N TYR A 31 -40.28 36.61 -27.23
CA TYR A 31 -39.39 35.52 -26.81
C TYR A 31 -40.13 34.53 -25.91
N ILE A 32 -39.67 33.28 -25.91
CA ILE A 32 -40.30 32.19 -25.16
C ILE A 32 -39.38 31.79 -24.02
N VAL A 33 -39.94 31.77 -22.81
CA VAL A 33 -39.31 31.27 -21.58
C VAL A 33 -39.91 29.90 -21.27
N ARG A 34 -39.03 28.92 -21.07
CA ARG A 34 -39.42 27.54 -20.71
C ARG A 34 -39.47 27.40 -19.19
N GLU A 35 -40.17 26.39 -18.69
CA GLU A 35 -40.28 26.11 -17.24
C GLU A 35 -38.95 25.84 -16.54
N ASN A 36 -37.91 25.47 -17.30
CA ASN A 36 -36.57 25.15 -16.80
C ASN A 36 -35.53 26.23 -17.11
N GLU A 37 -35.95 27.45 -17.44
CA GLU A 37 -35.09 28.56 -17.83
C GLU A 37 -35.55 29.88 -17.20
N TYR A 38 -34.61 30.63 -16.62
CA TYR A 38 -34.80 32.06 -16.36
C TYR A 38 -34.42 32.88 -17.60
N ALA A 39 -35.19 33.92 -17.90
CA ALA A 39 -34.78 34.94 -18.86
C ALA A 39 -34.24 36.17 -18.13
N TYR A 40 -32.93 36.39 -18.25
CA TYR A 40 -32.23 37.55 -17.74
C TYR A 40 -32.16 38.64 -18.82
N ILE A 41 -32.75 39.80 -18.53
CA ILE A 41 -32.94 40.86 -19.53
C ILE A 41 -32.08 42.05 -19.18
N THR A 42 -31.27 42.46 -20.16
CA THR A 42 -30.39 43.62 -20.05
C THR A 42 -30.69 44.64 -21.13
N ARG A 43 -30.61 45.91 -20.77
CA ARG A 43 -30.70 47.04 -21.69
C ARG A 43 -29.44 47.87 -21.55
N PHE A 44 -28.70 48.03 -22.64
CA PHE A 44 -27.38 48.70 -22.63
C PHE A 44 -26.46 48.17 -21.51
N SER A 45 -26.41 46.84 -21.36
CA SER A 45 -25.64 46.14 -20.31
C SER A 45 -26.05 46.44 -18.87
N LYS A 46 -27.17 47.14 -18.65
CA LYS A 46 -27.78 47.32 -17.32
C LYS A 46 -28.89 46.30 -17.11
N PHE A 47 -28.95 45.76 -15.90
CA PHE A 47 -30.03 44.87 -15.49
C PHE A 47 -31.39 45.59 -15.55
N VAL A 48 -32.39 44.94 -16.14
CA VAL A 48 -33.77 45.47 -16.20
C VAL A 48 -34.71 44.60 -15.37
N LYS A 49 -34.81 43.31 -15.71
CA LYS A 49 -35.71 42.37 -15.03
C LYS A 49 -35.29 40.92 -15.25
N ILE A 50 -35.78 40.04 -14.37
CA ILE A 50 -35.79 38.59 -14.55
C ILE A 50 -37.22 38.17 -14.87
N GLN A 51 -37.37 37.29 -15.84
CA GLN A 51 -38.63 36.61 -16.11
C GLN A 51 -38.46 35.11 -15.80
N ASP A 52 -39.24 34.63 -14.83
CA ASP A 52 -39.25 33.26 -14.30
C ASP A 52 -40.51 32.47 -14.72
N THR A 53 -41.60 33.16 -15.06
CA THR A 53 -42.83 32.54 -15.53
C THR A 53 -42.67 31.99 -16.95
N ALA A 54 -42.96 30.70 -17.14
CA ALA A 54 -43.01 30.09 -18.46
C ALA A 54 -44.08 30.74 -19.35
N GLY A 55 -43.77 30.91 -20.63
CA GLY A 55 -44.70 31.49 -21.61
C GLY A 55 -44.07 32.45 -22.59
N LEU A 56 -44.94 33.10 -23.37
CA LEU A 56 -44.57 34.12 -24.35
C LEU A 56 -44.43 35.47 -23.66
N HIS A 57 -43.28 36.10 -23.83
CA HIS A 57 -42.98 37.41 -23.29
C HIS A 57 -42.50 38.37 -24.36
N PHE A 58 -42.61 39.66 -24.08
CA PHE A 58 -42.22 40.72 -25.00
C PHE A 58 -41.07 41.54 -24.42
N LYS A 59 -40.10 41.87 -25.28
CA LYS A 59 -38.92 42.70 -24.99
C LYS A 59 -38.90 43.90 -25.93
N VAL A 60 -38.23 44.98 -25.55
CA VAL A 60 -38.03 46.11 -26.49
C VAL A 60 -37.00 45.68 -27.55
N PRO A 61 -37.38 45.62 -28.84
CA PRO A 61 -36.47 45.20 -29.90
C PRO A 61 -35.27 46.16 -29.99
N VAL A 62 -34.13 45.65 -30.49
CA VAL A 62 -32.84 46.37 -30.65
C VAL A 62 -32.11 46.71 -29.34
N PHE A 63 -32.80 47.12 -28.28
CA PHE A 63 -32.16 47.57 -27.03
C PHE A 63 -32.06 46.49 -25.95
N ASP A 64 -33.02 45.56 -25.90
CA ASP A 64 -33.07 44.52 -24.88
C ASP A 64 -32.40 43.23 -25.39
N LYS A 65 -31.36 42.80 -24.66
CA LYS A 65 -30.73 41.49 -24.81
C LYS A 65 -31.31 40.55 -23.77
N VAL A 66 -31.77 39.38 -24.23
CA VAL A 66 -32.28 38.30 -23.38
C VAL A 66 -31.25 37.20 -23.34
N GLU A 67 -30.82 36.84 -22.15
CA GLU A 67 -29.95 35.72 -21.89
C GLU A 67 -30.69 34.67 -21.08
N LYS A 68 -30.63 33.42 -21.51
CA LYS A 68 -31.33 32.31 -20.87
C LYS A 68 -30.39 31.63 -19.88
N ILE A 69 -30.86 31.44 -18.66
CA ILE A 69 -30.11 30.82 -17.57
C ILE A 69 -30.86 29.56 -17.14
N PRO A 70 -30.19 28.41 -16.97
CA PRO A 70 -30.80 27.20 -16.44
C PRO A 70 -31.48 27.39 -15.08
N GLN A 71 -32.70 26.85 -14.95
CA GLN A 71 -33.44 26.69 -13.69
C GLN A 71 -33.60 25.20 -13.36
N TYR A 72 -32.50 24.46 -13.36
CA TYR A 72 -32.49 23.06 -12.96
C TYR A 72 -31.16 22.71 -12.28
N ARG A 73 -31.14 21.57 -11.60
CA ARG A 73 -29.94 21.05 -10.95
C ARG A 73 -28.95 20.56 -11.99
N MET A 74 -27.77 21.14 -11.97
CA MET A 74 -26.67 20.80 -12.86
C MET A 74 -25.67 19.92 -12.11
N LYS A 75 -25.18 18.89 -12.78
CA LYS A 75 -24.09 18.06 -12.29
C LYS A 75 -22.79 18.57 -12.91
N TYR A 76 -21.82 18.92 -12.07
CA TYR A 76 -20.46 19.21 -12.48
C TYR A 76 -19.54 18.08 -12.03
N ASP A 77 -18.78 17.54 -12.97
CA ASP A 77 -17.80 16.48 -12.73
C ASP A 77 -16.46 17.14 -12.42
N ILE A 78 -15.94 16.93 -11.20
CA ILE A 78 -14.74 17.59 -10.72
C ILE A 78 -13.54 16.71 -11.05
N PRO A 79 -12.46 17.28 -11.65
CA PRO A 79 -11.29 16.50 -11.99
C PRO A 79 -10.66 15.85 -10.75
N PRO A 80 -10.24 14.57 -10.82
CA PRO A 80 -9.60 13.90 -9.70
C PRO A 80 -8.40 14.68 -9.20
N SER A 81 -8.30 14.80 -7.88
CA SER A 81 -7.25 15.57 -7.21
C SER A 81 -6.60 14.76 -6.10
N GLU A 82 -5.28 14.96 -5.94
CA GLU A 82 -4.53 14.36 -4.84
C GLU A 82 -4.67 15.18 -3.57
N VAL A 83 -4.94 14.49 -2.46
CA VAL A 83 -5.02 15.08 -1.12
C VAL A 83 -4.16 14.26 -0.16
N LEU A 84 -3.61 14.96 0.83
CA LEU A 84 -2.86 14.33 1.92
C LEU A 84 -3.78 14.19 3.13
N THR A 85 -3.85 12.98 3.70
CA THR A 85 -4.57 12.70 4.94
C THR A 85 -3.80 13.17 6.17
N GLY A 86 -4.45 13.15 7.35
CA GLY A 86 -3.82 13.53 8.62
C GLY A 86 -2.61 12.68 8.99
N ASP A 87 -2.61 11.39 8.60
CA ASP A 87 -1.49 10.45 8.75
C ASP A 87 -0.48 10.50 7.60
N LYS A 88 -0.50 11.58 6.80
CA LYS A 88 0.43 11.85 5.70
C LYS A 88 0.40 10.78 4.60
N LYS A 89 -0.76 10.20 4.33
CA LYS A 89 -0.98 9.31 3.19
C LYS A 89 -1.61 10.10 2.06
N THR A 90 -1.10 9.92 0.86
CA THR A 90 -1.70 10.54 -0.33
C THR A 90 -2.87 9.67 -0.79
N LEU A 91 -3.99 10.31 -1.10
CA LEU A 91 -5.19 9.71 -1.70
C LEU A 91 -5.58 10.50 -2.95
N VAL A 92 -6.04 9.80 -3.98
CA VAL A 92 -6.66 10.38 -5.17
C VAL A 92 -8.17 10.38 -4.94
N VAL A 93 -8.76 11.57 -4.98
CA VAL A 93 -10.20 11.75 -4.73
C VAL A 93 -10.89 12.19 -6.02
N ASP A 94 -11.85 11.39 -6.47
CA ASP A 94 -12.78 11.72 -7.55
C ASP A 94 -14.13 12.09 -6.93
N ASN A 95 -14.68 13.24 -7.30
CA ASN A 95 -15.90 13.78 -6.73
C ASN A 95 -16.77 14.47 -7.79
N PHE A 96 -18.05 14.66 -7.48
CA PHE A 96 -18.95 15.50 -8.28
C PHE A 96 -19.75 16.41 -7.37
N ALA A 97 -20.18 17.53 -7.95
CA ALA A 97 -21.08 18.47 -7.30
C ALA A 97 -22.39 18.59 -8.07
N VAL A 98 -23.49 18.57 -7.34
CA VAL A 98 -24.83 18.90 -7.84
C VAL A 98 -25.18 20.29 -7.30
N TRP A 99 -25.40 21.24 -8.20
CA TRP A 99 -25.65 22.63 -7.85
C TRP A 99 -26.76 23.24 -8.72
N GLN A 100 -27.35 24.35 -8.27
CA GLN A 100 -28.37 25.07 -9.03
C GLN A 100 -28.27 26.57 -8.81
N ILE A 101 -28.86 27.34 -9.73
CA ILE A 101 -28.91 28.81 -9.65
C ILE A 101 -30.23 29.21 -8.98
N ASP A 102 -30.16 29.72 -7.76
CA ASP A 102 -31.34 30.19 -7.02
C ASP A 102 -31.63 31.66 -7.31
N ASN A 103 -30.59 32.49 -7.42
CA ASN A 103 -30.72 33.92 -7.69
C ASN A 103 -29.94 34.31 -8.97
N PRO A 104 -30.62 34.34 -10.13
CA PRO A 104 -29.98 34.63 -11.41
C PRO A 104 -29.42 36.06 -11.51
N GLN A 105 -29.95 37.03 -10.75
CA GLN A 105 -29.41 38.40 -10.73
C GLN A 105 -28.05 38.44 -10.03
N THR A 106 -27.95 37.82 -8.85
CA THR A 106 -26.68 37.74 -8.11
C THR A 106 -25.65 36.94 -8.90
N PHE A 107 -26.07 35.84 -9.51
CA PHE A 107 -25.22 35.02 -10.37
C PHE A 107 -24.66 35.83 -11.55
N MET A 108 -25.53 36.54 -12.29
CA MET A 108 -25.09 37.29 -13.46
C MET A 108 -24.19 38.48 -13.09
N ARG A 109 -24.37 39.07 -11.90
CA ARG A 109 -23.53 40.17 -11.41
C ARG A 109 -22.15 39.72 -10.95
N THR A 110 -22.04 38.51 -10.41
CA THR A 110 -20.81 38.03 -9.76
C THR A 110 -19.97 37.15 -10.68
N VAL A 111 -20.58 36.18 -11.35
CA VAL A 111 -19.88 35.14 -12.12
C VAL A 111 -20.17 35.25 -13.62
N SER A 112 -21.41 35.59 -13.98
CA SER A 112 -21.91 35.77 -15.35
C SER A 112 -21.89 34.55 -16.28
N ARG A 113 -21.05 33.53 -16.04
CA ARG A 113 -20.94 32.33 -16.89
C ARG A 113 -20.94 31.05 -16.06
N ILE A 114 -21.58 30.01 -16.59
CA ILE A 114 -21.64 28.69 -15.95
C ILE A 114 -20.23 28.10 -15.77
N SER A 115 -19.39 28.14 -16.80
CA SER A 115 -18.02 27.61 -16.74
C SER A 115 -17.16 28.28 -15.65
N GLU A 116 -17.36 29.57 -15.41
CA GLU A 116 -16.65 30.30 -14.36
C GLU A 116 -17.17 29.90 -12.97
N MET A 117 -18.47 29.57 -12.86
CA MET A 117 -19.03 29.03 -11.63
C MET A 117 -18.50 27.63 -11.35
N GLU A 118 -18.40 26.80 -12.37
CA GLU A 118 -17.83 25.45 -12.29
C GLU A 118 -16.38 25.49 -11.81
N ASN A 119 -15.54 26.39 -12.33
CA ASN A 119 -14.17 26.61 -11.83
C ASN A 119 -14.14 27.04 -10.35
N ARG A 120 -15.11 27.86 -9.91
CA ARG A 120 -15.22 28.27 -8.50
C ARG A 120 -15.69 27.12 -7.61
N ILE A 121 -16.62 26.30 -8.10
CA ILE A 121 -17.07 25.08 -7.42
C ILE A 121 -15.90 24.13 -7.25
N ASP A 122 -15.13 23.88 -8.33
CA ASP A 122 -13.92 23.06 -8.30
C ASP A 122 -12.96 23.51 -7.19
N ALA A 123 -12.56 24.78 -7.21
CA ALA A 123 -11.63 25.32 -6.21
C ALA A 123 -12.17 25.23 -4.77
N VAL A 124 -13.46 25.49 -4.56
CA VAL A 124 -14.08 25.45 -3.22
C VAL A 124 -14.23 24.01 -2.72
N VAL A 125 -14.69 23.09 -3.58
CA VAL A 125 -14.81 21.67 -3.25
C VAL A 125 -13.44 21.07 -2.96
N TYR A 126 -12.43 21.33 -3.79
CA TYR A 126 -11.06 20.88 -3.54
C TYR A 126 -10.55 21.33 -2.17
N ASN A 127 -10.74 22.60 -1.81
CA ASN A 127 -10.32 23.11 -0.50
C ASN A 127 -11.10 22.47 0.66
N ALA A 128 -12.42 22.27 0.51
CA ALA A 128 -13.25 21.63 1.53
C ALA A 128 -12.88 20.15 1.74
N VAL A 129 -12.68 19.41 0.65
CA VAL A 129 -12.21 18.01 0.65
C VAL A 129 -10.84 17.94 1.32
N LYS A 130 -9.88 18.75 0.88
CA LYS A 130 -8.52 18.79 1.43
C LYS A 130 -8.50 19.07 2.93
N ASN A 131 -9.26 20.07 3.40
CA ASN A 131 -9.31 20.41 4.81
C ASN A 131 -9.99 19.32 5.65
N THR A 132 -11.00 18.66 5.11
CA THR A 132 -11.71 17.59 5.83
C THR A 132 -10.84 16.34 5.91
N LEU A 133 -10.38 15.82 4.77
CA LEU A 133 -9.57 14.60 4.72
C LEU A 133 -8.18 14.81 5.34
N GLY A 134 -7.63 16.02 5.30
CA GLY A 134 -6.37 16.37 5.97
C GLY A 134 -6.41 16.31 7.50
N THR A 135 -7.60 16.20 8.12
CA THR A 135 -7.75 16.03 9.57
C THR A 135 -8.01 14.59 9.99
N MET A 136 -8.22 13.68 9.04
CA MET A 136 -8.64 12.30 9.29
C MET A 136 -7.53 11.32 8.89
N ASN A 137 -7.47 10.18 9.57
CA ASN A 137 -6.54 9.11 9.19
C ASN A 137 -7.08 8.33 7.99
N GLN A 138 -6.18 7.85 7.12
CA GLN A 138 -6.58 7.02 5.96
C GLN A 138 -7.43 5.80 6.37
N THR A 139 -7.08 5.15 7.47
CA THR A 139 -7.81 3.99 8.00
C THR A 139 -9.25 4.32 8.39
N GLU A 140 -9.52 5.52 8.92
CA GLU A 140 -10.88 5.97 9.28
C GLU A 140 -11.69 6.32 8.03
N ILE A 141 -11.03 6.88 7.01
CA ILE A 141 -11.64 7.19 5.72
C ILE A 141 -12.02 5.91 4.96
N ILE A 142 -11.21 4.84 5.03
CA ILE A 142 -11.42 3.59 4.28
C ILE A 142 -12.28 2.58 5.05
N ASN A 143 -12.07 2.41 6.35
CA ASN A 143 -12.75 1.39 7.16
C ASN A 143 -14.07 1.88 7.78
N SER A 144 -14.48 3.11 7.50
CA SER A 144 -15.78 3.56 7.95
C SER A 144 -16.87 2.76 7.23
N ASP A 145 -17.70 2.07 7.99
CA ASP A 145 -19.01 1.65 7.50
C ASP A 145 -19.65 2.87 6.84
N ASN A 146 -20.22 2.72 5.63
CA ASN A 146 -20.65 3.79 4.70
C ASN A 146 -21.18 5.10 5.33
N SER A 147 -21.79 5.03 6.52
CA SER A 147 -22.11 6.16 7.41
C SER A 147 -21.04 7.27 7.52
N SER A 148 -19.74 6.98 7.63
CA SER A 148 -18.77 8.08 7.81
C SER A 148 -18.39 8.80 6.51
N ILE A 149 -18.50 8.16 5.34
CA ILE A 149 -18.34 8.85 4.05
C ILE A 149 -19.54 9.77 3.81
N ASP A 150 -20.74 9.32 4.15
CA ASP A 150 -21.94 10.15 4.08
C ASP A 150 -21.81 11.39 5.01
N ASP A 151 -21.32 11.21 6.23
CA ASP A 151 -21.05 12.32 7.16
C ASP A 151 -20.00 13.30 6.61
N ILE A 152 -18.95 12.79 5.96
CA ILE A 152 -17.93 13.60 5.28
C ILE A 152 -18.56 14.39 4.13
N ASN A 153 -19.37 13.74 3.29
CA ASN A 153 -20.05 14.36 2.16
C ASN A 153 -21.00 15.48 2.62
N ILE A 154 -21.76 15.27 3.71
CA ILE A 154 -22.63 16.29 4.30
C ILE A 154 -21.79 17.49 4.78
N LYS A 155 -20.72 17.25 5.53
CA LYS A 155 -19.84 18.31 6.05
C LYS A 155 -19.19 19.13 4.92
N ILE A 156 -18.74 18.46 3.86
CA ILE A 156 -18.18 19.11 2.68
C ILE A 156 -19.26 19.91 1.97
N THR A 157 -20.44 19.33 1.76
CA THR A 157 -21.58 19.98 1.09
C THR A 157 -21.98 21.27 1.82
N ASP A 158 -22.11 21.23 3.14
CA ASP A 158 -22.47 22.40 3.96
C ASP A 158 -21.40 23.50 3.87
N THR A 159 -20.13 23.11 3.93
CA THR A 159 -19.00 24.04 3.81
C THR A 159 -19.02 24.71 2.43
N VAL A 160 -19.16 23.93 1.37
CA VAL A 160 -19.21 24.43 -0.02
C VAL A 160 -20.42 25.34 -0.23
N ASN A 161 -21.61 24.91 0.22
CA ASN A 161 -22.85 25.67 0.08
C ASN A 161 -22.75 27.03 0.80
N SER A 162 -22.18 27.06 2.01
CA SER A 162 -22.01 28.30 2.77
C SER A 162 -21.09 29.31 2.07
N GLN A 163 -20.02 28.84 1.41
CA GLN A 163 -19.08 29.69 0.68
C GLN A 163 -19.65 30.18 -0.64
N LEU A 164 -20.44 29.34 -1.33
CA LEU A 164 -20.96 29.65 -2.65
C LEU A 164 -22.27 30.44 -2.66
N LYS A 165 -22.98 30.52 -1.53
CA LYS A 165 -24.25 31.25 -1.38
C LYS A 165 -24.19 32.70 -1.85
N ASN A 166 -23.03 33.36 -1.67
CA ASN A 166 -22.80 34.75 -2.09
C ASN A 166 -22.85 34.96 -3.62
N TYR A 167 -22.67 33.89 -4.40
CA TYR A 167 -22.78 33.92 -5.87
C TYR A 167 -24.23 33.71 -6.36
N GLY A 168 -25.20 33.52 -5.46
CA GLY A 168 -26.60 33.26 -5.83
C GLY A 168 -26.85 31.83 -6.32
N VAL A 169 -25.98 30.89 -5.96
CA VAL A 169 -26.11 29.47 -6.23
C VAL A 169 -26.25 28.69 -4.93
N SER A 170 -26.89 27.52 -4.98
CA SER A 170 -26.85 26.54 -3.90
C SER A 170 -26.23 25.24 -4.38
N THR A 171 -25.46 24.64 -3.48
CA THR A 171 -24.92 23.29 -3.66
C THR A 171 -25.85 22.32 -2.96
N ILE A 172 -26.45 21.40 -3.72
CA ILE A 172 -27.38 20.39 -3.20
C ILE A 172 -26.61 19.23 -2.57
N ALA A 173 -25.57 18.76 -3.26
CA ALA A 173 -24.75 17.64 -2.80
C ALA A 173 -23.35 17.73 -3.41
N VAL A 174 -22.35 17.38 -2.62
CA VAL A 174 -21.00 17.05 -3.07
C VAL A 174 -20.73 15.63 -2.62
N GLU A 175 -20.47 14.74 -3.58
CA GLU A 175 -20.27 13.33 -3.30
C GLU A 175 -18.94 12.86 -3.88
N ILE A 176 -18.22 12.10 -3.05
CA ILE A 176 -17.01 11.39 -3.45
C ILE A 176 -17.43 10.15 -4.24
N LYS A 177 -17.00 10.05 -5.50
CA LYS A 177 -17.23 8.87 -6.36
C LYS A 177 -16.27 7.75 -6.04
N ARG A 178 -14.99 8.09 -5.83
CA ARG A 178 -13.91 7.13 -5.68
C ARG A 178 -12.76 7.71 -4.85
N LEU A 179 -12.17 6.83 -4.03
CA LEU A 179 -10.99 7.09 -3.23
C LEU A 179 -9.97 6.01 -3.56
N ASP A 180 -8.91 6.38 -4.27
CA ASP A 180 -7.82 5.47 -4.64
C ASP A 180 -6.50 5.88 -3.97
N LEU A 181 -5.58 4.92 -3.87
CA LEU A 181 -4.18 5.22 -3.61
C LEU A 181 -3.54 5.76 -4.91
N PRO A 182 -2.60 6.71 -4.85
CA PRO A 182 -1.80 7.06 -6.01
C PRO A 182 -1.02 5.83 -6.47
N ASN A 183 -0.98 5.59 -7.77
CA ASN A 183 -0.25 4.47 -8.38
C ASN A 183 1.23 4.42 -7.93
N ASP A 184 1.82 5.56 -7.57
CA ASP A 184 3.22 5.66 -7.14
C ASP A 184 3.51 4.92 -5.82
N ASN A 185 2.53 4.76 -4.92
CA ASN A 185 2.74 4.16 -3.60
C ASN A 185 2.59 2.63 -3.57
N GLU A 186 1.98 2.02 -4.58
CA GLU A 186 1.79 0.57 -4.63
C GLU A 186 3.14 -0.17 -4.62
N THR A 187 4.09 0.34 -5.41
CA THR A 187 5.44 -0.24 -5.51
C THR A 187 6.19 -0.13 -4.19
N ALA A 188 6.05 0.98 -3.47
CA ALA A 188 6.71 1.20 -2.17
C ALA A 188 6.17 0.26 -1.08
N VAL A 189 4.85 0.08 -1.02
CA VAL A 189 4.21 -0.85 -0.07
C VAL A 189 4.58 -2.30 -0.42
N TYR A 190 4.61 -2.66 -1.71
CA TYR A 190 5.01 -3.98 -2.16
C TYR A 190 6.48 -4.29 -1.81
N ASN A 191 7.39 -3.36 -2.06
CA ASN A 191 8.81 -3.51 -1.71
C ASN A 191 9.02 -3.63 -0.19
N ARG A 192 8.25 -2.89 0.62
CA ARG A 192 8.26 -3.01 2.08
C ARG A 192 7.79 -4.39 2.52
N MET A 193 6.67 -4.90 1.98
CA MET A 193 6.17 -6.25 2.29
C MET A 193 7.17 -7.34 1.93
N ILE A 194 7.86 -7.22 0.78
CA ILE A 194 8.93 -8.15 0.39
C ILE A 194 10.06 -8.12 1.42
N SER A 195 10.50 -6.93 1.82
CA SER A 195 11.58 -6.76 2.79
C SER A 195 11.23 -7.37 4.15
N GLU A 196 10.03 -7.09 4.66
CA GLU A 196 9.53 -7.66 5.92
C GLU A 196 9.40 -9.20 5.84
N ARG A 197 8.88 -9.74 4.73
CA ARG A 197 8.80 -11.20 4.50
C ARG A 197 10.18 -11.85 4.43
N THR A 198 11.13 -11.20 3.76
CA THR A 198 12.51 -11.68 3.66
C THR A 198 13.18 -11.68 5.02
N GLN A 199 13.03 -10.60 5.79
CA GLN A 199 13.56 -10.50 7.15
C GLN A 199 12.96 -11.58 8.06
N MET A 200 11.65 -11.83 7.98
CA MET A 200 10.98 -12.89 8.73
C MET A 200 11.49 -14.28 8.35
N ALA A 201 11.66 -14.55 7.05
CA ALA A 201 12.21 -15.82 6.57
C ALA A 201 13.64 -16.04 7.05
N GLU A 202 14.49 -15.01 7.01
CA GLU A 202 15.86 -15.07 7.52
C GLU A 202 15.89 -15.28 9.04
N SER A 203 15.01 -14.62 9.79
CA SER A 203 14.87 -14.85 11.24
C SER A 203 14.52 -16.30 11.54
N TYR A 204 13.54 -16.89 10.84
CA TYR A 204 13.16 -18.30 11.04
C TYR A 204 14.26 -19.26 10.63
N ARG A 205 15.02 -18.97 9.56
CA ARG A 205 16.20 -19.77 9.18
C ARG A 205 17.28 -19.71 10.24
N ALA A 206 17.58 -18.52 10.75
CA ALA A 206 18.58 -18.32 11.79
C ALA A 206 18.18 -19.05 13.08
N GLU A 207 16.92 -18.95 13.49
CA GLU A 207 16.38 -19.65 14.67
C GLU A 207 16.40 -21.17 14.49
N GLY A 208 15.99 -21.67 13.31
CA GLY A 208 16.08 -23.09 12.98
C GLY A 208 17.52 -23.62 12.99
N ASN A 209 18.47 -22.86 12.44
CA ASN A 209 19.90 -23.22 12.46
C ASN A 209 20.48 -23.20 13.88
N LEU A 210 20.07 -22.23 14.71
CA LEU A 210 20.49 -22.14 16.11
C LEU A 210 19.99 -23.37 16.89
N GLU A 211 18.72 -23.72 16.73
CA GLU A 211 18.13 -24.85 17.46
C GLU A 211 18.71 -26.18 16.98
N ALA A 212 18.90 -26.37 15.68
CA ALA A 212 19.60 -27.54 15.14
C ALA A 212 21.04 -27.65 15.70
N SER A 213 21.77 -26.54 15.76
CA SER A 213 23.14 -26.53 16.28
C SER A 213 23.19 -26.88 17.78
N LYS A 214 22.22 -26.40 18.57
CA LYS A 214 22.10 -26.81 20.00
C LYS A 214 21.88 -28.31 20.13
N VAL A 215 20.92 -28.86 19.37
CA VAL A 215 20.61 -30.29 19.40
C VAL A 215 21.83 -31.12 19.03
N VAL A 216 22.56 -30.75 17.97
CA VAL A 216 23.79 -31.45 17.56
C VAL A 216 24.85 -31.37 18.65
N ASN A 217 25.14 -30.19 19.19
CA ASN A 217 26.15 -30.02 20.23
C ASN A 217 25.80 -30.78 21.52
N GLU A 218 24.53 -30.80 21.90
CA GLU A 218 24.05 -31.54 23.07
C GLU A 218 24.15 -33.05 22.83
N THR A 219 23.77 -33.51 21.64
CA THR A 219 23.93 -34.91 21.22
C THR A 219 25.40 -35.34 21.21
N ASP A 220 26.30 -34.53 20.64
CA ASP A 220 27.74 -34.82 20.61
C ASP A 220 28.35 -34.91 22.01
N LYS A 221 27.92 -34.02 22.91
CA LYS A 221 28.30 -34.06 24.33
C LYS A 221 27.81 -35.36 24.98
N GLU A 222 26.55 -35.75 24.78
CA GLU A 222 26.00 -36.98 25.33
C GLU A 222 26.72 -38.22 24.80
N VAL A 223 26.97 -38.29 23.48
CA VAL A 223 27.75 -39.36 22.84
C VAL A 223 29.16 -39.42 23.43
N GLY A 224 29.82 -38.28 23.61
CA GLY A 224 31.14 -38.20 24.23
C GLY A 224 31.16 -38.72 25.67
N ILE A 225 30.16 -38.36 26.48
CA ILE A 225 30.00 -38.86 27.86
C ILE A 225 29.73 -40.37 27.85
N LEU A 226 28.85 -40.85 26.97
CA LEU A 226 28.49 -42.26 26.87
C LEU A 226 29.69 -43.11 26.47
N LEU A 227 30.46 -42.69 25.45
CA LEU A 227 31.68 -43.38 25.02
C LEU A 227 32.75 -43.38 26.12
N SER A 228 32.90 -42.27 26.85
CA SER A 228 33.85 -42.17 27.96
C SER A 228 33.46 -43.10 29.12
N LYS A 229 32.17 -43.15 29.48
CA LYS A 229 31.65 -44.12 30.47
C LYS A 229 31.85 -45.56 30.02
N ALA A 230 31.50 -45.88 28.78
CA ALA A 230 31.67 -47.22 28.22
C ALA A 230 33.14 -47.66 28.25
N LYS A 231 34.08 -46.78 27.89
CA LYS A 231 35.53 -47.05 27.99
C LYS A 231 35.98 -47.25 29.43
N ALA A 232 35.55 -46.40 30.35
CA ALA A 232 35.89 -46.52 31.77
C ALA A 232 35.41 -47.86 32.36
N THR A 233 34.15 -48.23 32.08
CA THR A 233 33.59 -49.52 32.52
C THR A 233 34.30 -50.71 31.87
N ALA A 234 34.66 -50.62 30.58
CA ALA A 234 35.42 -51.67 29.92
C ALA A 234 36.80 -51.87 30.55
N GLU A 235 37.52 -50.80 30.87
CA GLU A 235 38.85 -50.88 31.47
C GLU A 235 38.79 -51.32 32.94
N GLU A 236 37.75 -50.93 33.68
CA GLU A 236 37.46 -51.45 35.02
C GLU A 236 37.21 -52.97 34.98
N LEU A 237 36.34 -53.44 34.08
CA LEU A 237 36.03 -54.87 33.94
C LEU A 237 37.27 -55.67 33.53
N LYS A 238 38.08 -55.12 32.61
CA LYS A 238 39.36 -55.72 32.22
C LYS A 238 40.32 -55.78 33.40
N GLY A 239 40.44 -54.71 34.19
CA GLY A 239 41.26 -54.68 35.40
C GLY A 239 40.80 -55.68 36.46
N GLN A 240 39.49 -55.84 36.65
CA GLN A 240 38.92 -56.87 37.53
C GLN A 240 39.26 -58.29 37.02
N GLY A 241 39.12 -58.53 35.72
CA GLY A 241 39.48 -59.80 35.08
C GLY A 241 40.97 -60.13 35.21
N GLU A 242 41.84 -59.13 35.01
CA GLU A 242 43.29 -59.28 35.22
C GLU A 242 43.62 -59.54 36.69
N SER A 243 42.97 -58.87 37.63
CA SER A 243 43.14 -59.10 39.07
C SER A 243 42.75 -60.53 39.47
N GLU A 244 41.59 -61.01 39.04
CA GLU A 244 41.13 -62.38 39.30
C GLU A 244 42.05 -63.42 38.63
N TYR A 245 42.47 -63.17 37.39
CA TYR A 245 43.46 -64.01 36.71
C TYR A 245 44.76 -64.10 37.50
N MET A 246 45.30 -62.99 38.00
CA MET A 246 46.52 -62.98 38.81
C MET A 246 46.34 -63.70 40.15
N LYS A 247 45.18 -63.57 40.81
CA LYS A 247 44.86 -64.34 42.03
C LYS A 247 44.87 -65.86 41.77
N ILE A 248 44.25 -66.30 40.66
CA ILE A 248 44.21 -67.72 40.28
C ILE A 248 45.62 -68.25 39.99
N ILE A 249 46.42 -67.49 39.24
CA ILE A 249 47.82 -67.85 38.95
C ILE A 249 48.65 -67.90 40.24
N ALA A 250 48.56 -66.89 41.11
CA ALA A 250 49.29 -66.88 42.38
C ALA A 250 48.91 -68.07 43.28
N ALA A 251 47.64 -68.46 43.31
CA ALA A 251 47.19 -69.64 44.05
C ALA A 251 47.72 -70.96 43.45
N ALA A 252 47.75 -71.08 42.12
CA ALA A 252 48.22 -72.29 41.42
C ALA A 252 49.74 -72.52 41.53
N TYR A 253 50.53 -71.44 41.59
CA TYR A 253 51.99 -71.46 41.61
C TYR A 253 52.60 -71.07 42.97
N SER A 254 51.94 -71.41 44.09
CA SER A 254 52.32 -71.00 45.45
C SER A 254 53.53 -71.72 46.08
N THR A 255 54.09 -72.73 45.42
CA THR A 255 55.29 -73.49 45.85
C THR A 255 56.51 -73.11 45.01
N GLU A 256 57.69 -73.01 45.63
CA GLU A 256 58.93 -72.49 45.04
C GLU A 256 59.32 -73.16 43.70
N ASP A 257 59.18 -74.48 43.60
CA ASP A 257 59.46 -75.25 42.37
C ASP A 257 58.53 -74.89 41.19
N ARG A 258 57.28 -74.51 41.49
CA ARG A 258 56.26 -74.19 40.48
C ARG A 258 56.44 -72.76 39.95
N VAL A 259 56.91 -71.83 40.78
CA VAL A 259 57.23 -70.45 40.37
C VAL A 259 58.33 -70.44 39.31
N GLN A 260 59.42 -71.18 39.53
CA GLN A 260 60.54 -71.27 38.58
C GLN A 260 60.10 -71.85 37.23
N TYR A 261 59.20 -72.84 37.24
CA TYR A 261 58.64 -73.41 36.02
C TYR A 261 57.73 -72.44 35.25
N TYR A 262 56.93 -71.63 35.96
CA TYR A 262 56.08 -70.61 35.34
C TYR A 262 56.89 -69.50 34.66
N GLU A 263 57.91 -68.98 35.34
CA GLU A 263 58.81 -67.96 34.77
C GLU A 263 59.49 -68.47 33.50
N PHE A 264 59.93 -69.73 33.49
CA PHE A 264 60.49 -70.37 32.31
C PHE A 264 59.52 -70.42 31.13
N ILE A 265 58.31 -70.97 31.31
CA ILE A 265 57.31 -71.09 30.24
C ILE A 265 56.88 -69.72 29.72
N ARG A 266 56.66 -68.74 30.60
CA ARG A 266 56.28 -67.38 30.21
C ARG A 266 57.38 -66.69 29.42
N SER A 267 58.65 -66.89 29.80
CA SER A 267 59.80 -66.36 29.08
C SER A 267 59.93 -66.96 27.67
N LEU A 268 59.67 -68.26 27.51
CA LEU A 268 59.63 -68.94 26.21
C LEU A 268 58.47 -68.45 25.32
N GLU A 269 57.29 -68.21 25.89
CA GLU A 269 56.13 -67.73 25.15
C GLU A 269 56.29 -66.27 24.71
N ALA A 270 56.86 -65.42 25.56
CA ALA A 270 57.27 -64.07 25.22
C ALA A 270 58.31 -64.06 24.08
N LEU A 271 59.29 -64.97 24.14
CA LEU A 271 60.30 -65.12 23.09
C LEU A 271 59.66 -65.61 21.78
N LYS A 272 58.80 -66.62 21.81
CA LYS A 272 58.04 -67.12 20.64
C LYS A 272 57.18 -66.05 19.98
N THR A 273 56.54 -65.19 20.77
CA THR A 273 55.67 -64.11 20.27
C THR A 273 56.51 -62.98 19.65
N THR A 274 57.64 -62.65 20.27
CA THR A 274 58.56 -61.59 19.79
C THR A 274 59.36 -62.02 18.56
N MET A 275 59.63 -63.33 18.40
CA MET A 275 60.39 -63.96 17.31
C MET A 275 59.55 -64.23 16.03
N ARG A 276 58.37 -63.61 15.87
CA ARG A 276 57.64 -63.67 14.59
C ARG A 276 58.19 -62.64 13.60
N GLY A 277 58.91 -63.12 12.58
CA GLY A 277 59.60 -62.33 11.54
C GLY A 277 61.13 -62.31 11.71
N ASP A 278 61.85 -61.54 10.87
CA ASP A 278 63.30 -61.34 11.01
C ASP A 278 63.59 -60.21 12.01
N LYS A 279 63.77 -60.56 13.29
CA LYS A 279 64.13 -59.61 14.34
C LYS A 279 65.28 -60.15 15.20
N THR A 280 66.26 -59.31 15.46
CA THR A 280 67.40 -59.63 16.34
C THR A 280 67.04 -59.27 17.78
N VAL A 281 67.02 -60.26 18.68
CA VAL A 281 66.79 -60.06 20.12
C VAL A 281 68.14 -59.99 20.83
N ILE A 282 68.36 -58.90 21.59
CA ILE A 282 69.55 -58.74 22.44
C ILE A 282 69.16 -59.19 23.85
N LEU A 283 69.68 -60.34 24.29
CA LEU A 283 69.46 -60.86 25.63
C LEU A 283 70.70 -60.55 26.49
N PRO A 284 70.54 -59.90 27.66
CA PRO A 284 71.63 -59.74 28.60
C PRO A 284 72.01 -61.10 29.22
N ALA A 285 73.29 -61.29 29.55
CA ALA A 285 73.88 -62.57 29.93
C ALA A 285 73.33 -63.15 31.26
N ASP A 286 72.63 -62.34 32.04
CA ASP A 286 71.98 -62.65 33.30
C ASP A 286 70.54 -63.16 33.14
N SER A 287 69.96 -63.10 31.94
CA SER A 287 68.61 -63.58 31.64
C SER A 287 68.50 -65.10 31.80
N PHE A 288 67.40 -65.56 32.41
CA PHE A 288 67.10 -66.98 32.65
C PHE A 288 67.13 -67.83 31.37
N ILE A 289 66.71 -67.26 30.23
CA ILE A 289 66.73 -67.92 28.92
C ILE A 289 68.15 -68.25 28.45
N VAL A 290 69.11 -67.35 28.70
CA VAL A 290 70.51 -67.52 28.31
C VAL A 290 71.17 -68.60 29.17
N LYS A 291 70.82 -68.70 30.46
CA LYS A 291 71.31 -69.76 31.35
C LYS A 291 70.91 -71.15 30.86
N VAL A 292 69.62 -71.33 30.52
CA VAL A 292 69.10 -72.61 30.00
C VAL A 292 69.69 -72.95 28.62
N LEU A 293 69.84 -71.97 27.71
CA LEU A 293 70.46 -72.19 26.39
C LEU A 293 71.96 -72.49 26.46
N ASN A 294 72.65 -72.01 27.51
CA ASN A 294 74.06 -72.30 27.77
C ASN A 294 74.29 -73.59 28.59
N GLY A 295 73.23 -74.34 28.93
CA GLY A 295 73.34 -75.68 29.51
C GLY A 295 73.74 -75.74 30.98
N ASN A 296 73.47 -74.69 31.77
CA ASN A 296 73.62 -74.69 33.24
C ASN A 296 72.27 -74.58 33.95
#